data_AF-A0A182TT50-F1
#
_entry.id   AF-A0A182TT50-F1
#
_cell.length_a   1.000
_cell.length_b   1.000
_cell.length_c   1.000
_cell.angle_alpha   90.00
_cell.angle_beta   90.00
_cell.angle_gamma   90.00
#
_symmetry.space_group_name_H-M   'P 1'
#
loop_
_entity.id
_entity.type
_entity.pdbx_description
1 polymer ?
#
loop_
_entity_poly.entity_id
_entity_poly.type
_entity_poly.pdbx_seq_one_letter_code
_entity_poly.pdbx_strand_id
1 'polypeptide(L)'
;LYELSHKYGLPDNVSEQLLPDRLEEIKEAIRREIRKELKIKEGAEKLREVATDRRSLSDVASIVKKSNNKLAELKSELHELESQIILTQGNSVSNNGGHVTRPLPY
;
A
#
# COMPACT_ATOMS: atom_id res chain seq x y z
N LEU A 1 -3.77 11.09 6.09
CA LEU A 1 -2.49 11.12 6.84
C LEU A 1 -2.63 10.76 8.32
N TYR A 2 -3.47 11.45 9.11
CA TYR A 2 -3.63 11.22 10.56
C TYR A 2 -3.95 9.77 10.94
N GLU A 3 -4.87 9.12 10.23
CA GLU A 3 -5.24 7.71 10.50
C GLU A 3 -4.09 6.73 10.23
N LEU A 4 -3.28 6.97 9.19
CA LEU A 4 -2.12 6.14 8.87
C LEU A 4 -0.99 6.37 9.89
N SER A 5 -0.72 7.62 10.26
CA SER A 5 0.27 7.98 11.28
C SER A 5 0.00 7.26 12.61
N HIS A 6 -1.24 7.30 13.08
CA HIS A 6 -1.68 6.61 14.30
C HIS A 6 -1.62 5.08 14.18
N LYS A 7 -2.00 4.52 13.01
CA LYS A 7 -1.95 3.07 12.75
C LYS A 7 -0.54 2.49 12.76
N TYR A 8 0.44 3.26 12.26
CA TYR A 8 1.84 2.84 12.21
C TYR A 8 2.68 3.34 13.40
N GLY A 9 2.06 4.05 14.36
CA GLY A 9 2.70 4.49 15.61
C GLY A 9 3.67 5.66 15.44
N LEU A 10 3.45 6.53 14.46
CA LEU A 10 4.27 7.73 14.27
C LEU A 10 3.69 8.90 15.07
N PRO A 11 4.53 9.77 15.65
CA PRO A 11 4.06 10.92 16.40
C PRO A 11 3.45 11.97 15.45
N ASP A 12 2.25 12.46 15.78
CA ASP A 12 1.46 13.40 14.95
C ASP A 12 2.02 14.84 14.90
N ASN A 13 3.03 15.14 15.72
CA ASN A 13 3.57 16.49 15.93
C ASN A 13 4.88 16.76 15.16
N VAL A 14 4.90 16.44 13.86
CA VAL A 14 6.07 16.60 13.00
C VAL A 14 5.91 17.83 12.10
N SER A 15 6.91 18.69 12.08
CA SER A 15 6.95 19.88 11.24
C SER A 15 6.73 19.54 9.77
N GLU A 16 6.10 20.44 9.01
CA GLU A 16 5.80 20.30 7.58
C GLU A 16 7.03 19.90 6.73
N GLN A 17 8.23 20.22 7.21
CA GLN A 17 9.52 19.85 6.62
C GLN A 17 9.89 18.35 6.72
N LEU A 18 9.34 17.61 7.69
CA LEU A 18 9.57 16.18 7.93
C LEU A 18 8.44 15.31 7.37
N LEU A 19 7.42 15.92 6.75
CA LEU A 19 6.35 15.19 6.04
C LEU A 19 6.87 14.19 5.00
N PRO A 20 7.84 14.51 4.13
CA PRO A 20 8.34 13.55 3.15
C PRO A 20 9.00 12.33 3.82
N ASP A 21 9.80 12.52 4.87
CA ASP A 21 10.42 11.40 5.61
C ASP A 21 9.36 10.52 6.29
N ARG A 22 8.31 11.13 6.86
CA ARG A 22 7.17 10.40 7.45
C ARG A 22 6.39 9.58 6.43
N LEU A 23 6.16 10.17 5.26
CA LEU A 23 5.49 9.53 4.14
C LEU A 23 6.31 8.33 3.64
N GLU A 24 7.63 8.48 3.54
CA GLU A 24 8.56 7.39 3.19
C GLU A 24 8.52 6.28 4.25
N GLU A 25 8.51 6.63 5.55
CA GLU A 25 8.45 5.68 6.66
C GLU A 25 7.15 4.87 6.68
N ILE A 26 5.99 5.53 6.49
CA ILE A 26 4.69 4.85 6.37
C ILE A 26 4.68 3.96 5.12
N LYS A 27 5.21 4.44 3.99
CA LYS A 27 5.32 3.67 2.74
C LYS A 27 6.18 2.43 2.92
N GLU A 28 7.29 2.53 3.65
CA GLU A 28 8.12 1.38 4.00
C GLU A 28 7.42 0.42 4.97
N ALA A 29 6.69 0.94 5.96
CA ALA A 29 5.92 0.15 6.90
C ALA A 29 4.86 -0.69 6.17
N ILE A 30 4.08 -0.07 5.27
CA ILE A 30 3.11 -0.75 4.41
C ILE A 30 3.80 -1.79 3.52
N ARG A 31 4.91 -1.45 2.85
CA ARG A 31 5.68 -2.42 2.03
C ARG A 31 6.18 -3.60 2.86
N ARG A 32 6.59 -3.37 4.11
CA ARG A 32 7.02 -4.42 5.03
C ARG A 32 5.84 -5.31 5.46
N GLU A 33 4.68 -4.73 5.72
CA GLU A 33 3.46 -5.49 6.00
C GLU A 33 3.02 -6.32 4.80
N ILE A 34 3.04 -5.77 3.57
CA ILE A 34 2.75 -6.52 2.34
C ILE A 34 3.66 -7.74 2.20
N ARG A 35 4.97 -7.59 2.46
CA ARG A 35 5.91 -8.72 2.42
C ARG A 35 5.60 -9.78 3.49
N LYS A 36 5.21 -9.36 4.70
CA LYS A 36 4.81 -10.29 5.77
C LYS A 36 3.55 -11.06 5.36
N GLU A 37 2.54 -10.35 4.86
CA GLU A 37 1.27 -10.94 4.44
C GLU A 37 1.45 -11.89 3.26
N LEU A 38 2.33 -11.57 2.31
CA LEU A 38 2.71 -12.49 1.23
C LEU A 38 3.36 -13.77 1.77
N LYS A 39 4.27 -13.68 2.74
CA LYS A 39 4.86 -14.87 3.37
C LYS A 39 3.82 -15.73 4.09
N ILE A 40 2.85 -15.11 4.76
CA ILE A 40 1.75 -15.83 5.41
C ILE A 40 0.91 -16.54 4.34
N LYS A 41 0.58 -15.85 3.24
CA LYS A 41 -0.14 -16.44 2.12
C LYS A 41 0.60 -17.63 1.51
N GLU A 42 1.88 -17.49 1.20
CA GLU A 42 2.70 -18.59 0.66
C GLU A 42 2.81 -19.76 1.65
N GLY A 43 2.97 -19.47 2.94
CA GLY A 43 2.96 -20.48 4.00
C GLY A 43 1.62 -21.22 4.07
N ALA A 44 0.51 -20.49 4.00
CA ALA A 44 -0.83 -21.07 3.98
C ALA A 44 -1.07 -21.90 2.71
N GLU A 45 -0.60 -21.44 1.54
CA GLU A 45 -0.66 -22.18 0.27
C GLU A 45 0.07 -23.53 0.39
N LYS A 46 1.26 -23.53 0.99
CA LYS A 46 2.05 -24.74 1.23
C LYS A 46 1.40 -25.66 2.26
N LEU A 47 0.79 -25.08 3.30
CA LEU A 47 -0.03 -25.83 4.25
C LEU A 47 -1.25 -26.45 3.57
N ARG A 48 -1.87 -25.77 2.59
CA ARG A 48 -2.99 -26.31 1.81
C ARG A 48 -2.61 -27.57 1.05
N GLU A 49 -1.39 -27.61 0.51
CA GLU A 49 -0.89 -28.74 -0.27
C GLU A 49 -0.66 -29.99 0.59
N VAL A 50 -0.18 -29.81 1.83
CA VAL A 50 0.06 -30.92 2.76
C VAL A 50 -1.15 -31.26 3.65
N ALA A 51 -2.12 -30.34 3.77
CA ALA A 51 -3.34 -30.53 4.54
C ALA A 51 -4.26 -31.55 3.85
N THR A 52 -4.52 -32.66 4.53
CA THR A 52 -5.42 -33.73 4.06
C THR A 52 -6.76 -33.72 4.79
N ASP A 53 -6.85 -33.06 5.94
CA ASP A 53 -8.06 -32.99 6.74
C ASP A 53 -8.93 -31.78 6.39
N ARG A 54 -10.26 -31.98 6.47
CA ARG A 54 -11.27 -31.00 6.07
C ARG A 54 -11.26 -29.73 6.93
N ARG A 55 -10.73 -29.81 8.16
CA ARG A 55 -10.66 -28.69 9.10
C ARG A 55 -9.50 -27.77 8.75
N SER A 56 -8.30 -28.34 8.58
CA SER A 56 -7.11 -27.61 8.10
C SER A 56 -7.36 -26.95 6.75
N LEU A 57 -8.04 -27.60 5.81
CA LEU A 57 -8.38 -26.99 4.52
C LEU A 57 -9.28 -25.74 4.67
N SER A 58 -10.25 -25.76 5.60
CA SER A 58 -11.07 -24.58 5.90
C SER A 58 -10.26 -23.48 6.60
N ASP A 59 -9.42 -23.84 7.56
CA ASP A 59 -8.59 -22.88 8.30
C ASP A 59 -7.60 -22.20 7.35
N VAL A 60 -6.93 -22.97 6.49
CA VAL A 60 -6.03 -22.47 5.46
C VAL A 60 -6.77 -21.58 4.45
N ALA A 61 -7.95 -21.97 3.97
CA ALA A 61 -8.75 -21.14 3.08
C ALA A 61 -9.13 -19.80 3.73
N SER A 62 -9.49 -19.83 5.02
CA SER A 62 -9.78 -18.62 5.80
C SER A 62 -8.54 -17.72 5.93
N ILE A 63 -7.37 -18.30 6.22
CA ILE A 63 -6.08 -17.58 6.30
C ILE A 63 -5.74 -16.93 4.96
N VAL A 64 -5.81 -17.68 3.85
CA VAL A 64 -5.53 -17.16 2.50
C VAL A 64 -6.49 -16.02 2.15
N LYS A 65 -7.79 -16.16 2.47
CA LYS A 65 -8.78 -15.10 2.24
C LYS A 65 -8.48 -13.85 3.05
N LYS A 66 -8.19 -14.00 4.36
CA LYS A 66 -7.80 -12.88 5.23
C LYS A 66 -6.52 -12.20 4.72
N SER A 67 -5.52 -12.97 4.35
CA SER A 67 -4.24 -12.46 3.84
C SER A 67 -4.43 -11.69 2.53
N ASN A 68 -5.27 -12.19 1.62
CA ASN A 68 -5.60 -11.47 0.38
C ASN A 68 -6.35 -10.16 0.64
N ASN A 69 -7.33 -10.15 1.54
CA ASN A 69 -8.04 -8.91 1.92
C ASN A 69 -7.07 -7.89 2.51
N LYS A 70 -6.23 -8.32 3.46
CA LYS A 70 -5.25 -7.44 4.08
C LYS A 70 -4.20 -6.92 3.09
N LEU A 71 -3.78 -7.75 2.12
CA LEU A 71 -2.95 -7.30 1.01
C LEU A 71 -3.62 -6.24 0.14
N ALA A 72 -4.92 -6.39 -0.13
CA ALA A 72 -5.68 -5.42 -0.91
C ALA A 72 -5.79 -4.08 -0.15
N GLU A 73 -6.10 -4.13 1.13
CA GLU A 73 -6.14 -2.96 2.02
C GLU A 73 -4.78 -2.25 2.05
N LEU A 74 -3.69 -2.98 2.34
CA LEU A 74 -2.34 -2.41 2.38
C LEU A 74 -1.92 -1.79 1.05
N LYS A 75 -2.26 -2.41 -0.08
CA LYS A 75 -2.00 -1.84 -1.41
C LYS A 75 -2.82 -0.57 -1.66
N SER A 76 -4.08 -0.55 -1.22
CA SER A 76 -4.93 0.63 -1.30
C SER A 76 -4.37 1.76 -0.45
N GLU A 77 -3.98 1.49 0.81
CA GLU A 77 -3.33 2.45 1.70
C GLU A 77 -2.05 3.01 1.07
N LEU A 78 -1.21 2.15 0.46
CA LEU A 78 0.00 2.58 -0.23
C LEU A 78 -0.33 3.53 -1.39
N HIS A 79 -1.30 3.17 -2.23
CA HIS A 79 -1.68 3.94 -3.40
C HIS A 79 -2.32 5.28 -3.00
N GLU A 80 -3.15 5.30 -1.98
CA GLU A 80 -3.74 6.52 -1.44
C GLU A 80 -2.67 7.45 -0.85
N LEU A 81 -1.70 6.88 -0.15
CA LEU A 81 -0.55 7.62 0.37
C LEU A 81 0.30 8.19 -0.77
N GLU A 82 0.65 7.38 -1.77
CA GLU A 82 1.36 7.83 -2.98
C GLU A 82 0.58 8.92 -3.73
N SER A 83 -0.73 8.78 -3.85
CA SER A 83 -1.59 9.80 -4.46
C SER A 83 -1.60 11.11 -3.66
N GLN A 84 -1.70 11.06 -2.33
CA GLN A 84 -1.58 12.23 -1.46
C GLN A 84 -0.22 12.90 -1.61
N ILE A 85 0.88 12.13 -1.60
CA ILE A 85 2.24 12.65 -1.85
C ILE A 85 2.29 13.37 -3.19
N ILE A 86 1.81 12.73 -4.26
CA ILE A 86 1.80 13.30 -5.62
C ILE A 86 0.91 14.53 -5.69
N LEU A 87 -0.21 14.62 -4.95
CA LEU A 87 -1.03 15.83 -4.92
C LEU A 87 -0.33 16.97 -4.17
N THR A 88 0.34 16.67 -3.06
CA THR A 88 1.07 17.67 -2.27
C THR A 88 2.36 18.12 -2.96
N GLN A 89 3.08 17.22 -3.66
CA GLN A 89 4.31 17.52 -4.41
C GLN A 89 4.05 17.92 -5.88
N GLY A 90 2.95 17.47 -6.47
CA GLY A 90 2.56 17.75 -7.86
C GLY A 90 2.03 19.18 -8.05
N ASN A 91 1.62 19.84 -6.96
CA ASN A 91 1.47 21.30 -6.96
C ASN A 91 2.82 22.03 -7.09
N SER A 92 3.94 21.32 -6.98
CA SER A 92 5.30 21.82 -7.20
C SER A 92 5.93 21.28 -8.50
N VAL A 93 5.51 20.12 -9.02
CA VAL A 93 6.15 19.50 -10.21
C VAL A 93 5.18 18.65 -11.07
N SER A 94 4.27 19.26 -11.84
CA SER A 94 3.80 18.71 -13.13
C SER A 94 2.94 19.71 -13.92
N ASN A 95 3.54 20.83 -14.33
CA ASN A 95 3.13 21.57 -15.54
C ASN A 95 4.07 21.22 -16.70
N ASN A 96 4.27 19.93 -17.03
CA ASN A 96 5.10 19.51 -18.16
C ASN A 96 4.65 18.17 -18.77
N GLY A 97 3.40 18.09 -19.24
CA GLY A 97 2.95 16.90 -19.94
C GLY A 97 1.56 16.98 -20.54
N GLY A 98 1.36 17.84 -21.54
CA GLY A 98 0.16 17.72 -22.39
C GLY A 98 -0.34 18.99 -23.08
N HIS A 99 0.51 19.72 -23.81
CA HIS A 99 0.00 20.59 -24.88
C HIS A 99 0.44 20.00 -26.22
N VAL A 100 -0.34 19.05 -26.71
CA VAL A 100 -0.25 18.56 -28.08
C VAL A 100 -0.66 19.70 -29.02
N THR A 101 0.33 20.24 -29.71
CA THR A 101 0.18 21.27 -30.75
C THR A 101 -0.84 20.83 -31.80
N ARG A 102 -1.97 21.55 -31.88
CA ARG A 102 -2.85 21.52 -33.06
C ARG A 102 -2.17 22.35 -34.17
N PRO A 103 -1.93 21.81 -35.38
CA PRO A 103 -1.65 22.66 -36.53
C PRO A 103 -2.96 23.27 -37.06
N LEU A 104 -2.91 24.57 -37.37
CA LEU A 104 -3.96 25.28 -38.12
C LEU A 104 -3.89 24.91 -39.62
N PRO A 105 -5.03 24.91 -40.33
CA PRO A 105 -5.06 24.67 -41.76
C PRO A 105 -4.53 25.88 -42.53
N TYR A 106 -3.93 25.62 -43.68
CA TYR A 106 -3.83 26.55 -44.80
C TYR A 106 -4.65 26.00 -45.96
#